data_AF-K2BSB7-F1
#
_entry.id   AF-K2BSB7-F1
#
_cell.length_a   1.000
_cell.length_b   1.000
_cell.length_c   1.000
_cell.angle_alpha   90.00
_cell.angle_beta   90.00
_cell.angle_gamma   90.00
#
_symmetry.space_group_name_H-M   'P 1'
#
loop_
_entity.id
_entity.type
_entity.pdbx_description
1 polymer ?
#
loop_
_entity_poly.entity_id
_entity_poly.type
_entity_poly.pdbx_seq_one_letter_code
_entity_poly.pdbx_strand_id
1 'polypeptide(L)'
;MNIIADDVQRAGYWAHAETNSDNPFMQVNSSDISVNAANDCIIFSYDRNKDGSLSSIDNNIDDDERYGYRLNNGVLQFRPAGAAFDCTAPNQNWSNLTNQSVITIIAFTITLNDTAVDIDAAELGTDTTHYRYINILITGQLTNDTSMTKTITRTIKVYNNQYAP
;
A
#
# COMPACT_ATOMS: atom_id res chain seq x y z
N MET A 1 -12.34 -3.61 4.64
CA MET A 1 -11.06 -4.32 4.87
C MET A 1 -10.66 -5.21 3.70
N ASN A 2 -11.54 -6.04 3.14
CA ASN A 2 -11.16 -6.96 2.04
C ASN A 2 -10.51 -6.25 0.85
N ILE A 3 -11.11 -5.18 0.33
CA ILE A 3 -10.51 -4.38 -0.76
C ILE A 3 -9.07 -3.95 -0.47
N ILE A 4 -8.81 -3.38 0.71
CA ILE A 4 -7.46 -2.95 1.11
C ILE A 4 -6.52 -4.16 1.16
N ALA A 5 -6.96 -5.28 1.74
CA ALA A 5 -6.14 -6.48 1.83
C ALA A 5 -5.82 -7.08 0.46
N ASP A 6 -6.81 -7.12 -0.43
CA ASP A 6 -6.71 -7.71 -1.76
C ASP A 6 -5.81 -6.88 -2.69
N ASP A 7 -5.75 -5.57 -2.50
CA ASP A 7 -4.81 -4.70 -3.22
C ASP A 7 -3.40 -4.78 -2.62
N VAL A 8 -3.27 -4.62 -1.30
CA VAL A 8 -1.96 -4.57 -0.62
C VAL A 8 -1.19 -5.88 -0.79
N GLN A 9 -1.86 -7.04 -0.79
CA GLN A 9 -1.19 -8.33 -1.00
C GLN A 9 -0.51 -8.43 -2.38
N ARG A 10 -0.97 -7.64 -3.38
CA ARG A 10 -0.45 -7.64 -4.74
C ARG A 10 0.73 -6.70 -4.96
N ALA A 11 1.09 -5.89 -3.96
CA ALA A 11 2.19 -4.95 -4.08
C ALA A 11 3.47 -5.61 -4.65
N GLY A 12 4.13 -4.91 -5.56
CA GLY A 12 5.34 -5.37 -6.24
C GLY A 12 5.13 -6.45 -7.31
N TYR A 13 3.88 -6.81 -7.65
CA TYR A 13 3.63 -7.78 -8.72
C TYR A 13 4.08 -7.19 -10.06
N TRP A 14 4.79 -8.01 -10.84
CA TRP A 14 5.32 -7.67 -12.14
C TRP A 14 5.11 -8.84 -13.10
N ALA A 15 4.32 -8.64 -14.16
CA ALA A 15 3.98 -9.71 -15.09
C ALA A 15 5.17 -10.15 -15.95
N HIS A 16 6.15 -9.26 -16.13
CA HIS A 16 7.40 -9.51 -16.85
C HIS A 16 8.58 -9.80 -15.91
N ALA A 17 8.29 -10.40 -14.74
CA ALA A 17 9.32 -10.80 -13.79
C ALA A 17 10.47 -11.58 -14.48
N GLU A 18 11.64 -10.97 -14.46
CA GLU A 18 12.87 -11.53 -15.01
C GLU A 18 13.91 -11.76 -13.91
N THR A 19 15.08 -12.28 -14.28
CA THR A 19 16.11 -12.71 -13.32
C THR A 19 16.97 -11.57 -12.76
N ASN A 20 16.73 -10.32 -13.16
CA ASN A 20 17.41 -9.15 -12.61
C ASN A 20 16.60 -8.53 -11.46
N SER A 21 17.20 -7.58 -10.75
CA SER A 21 16.59 -6.86 -9.63
C SER A 21 15.71 -5.66 -10.05
N ASP A 22 15.44 -5.48 -11.34
CA ASP A 22 14.90 -4.22 -11.87
C ASP A 22 13.36 -4.20 -11.93
N ASN A 23 12.70 -4.74 -10.91
CA ASN A 23 11.25 -4.70 -10.83
C ASN A 23 10.77 -3.23 -10.69
N PRO A 24 10.08 -2.65 -11.68
CA PRO A 24 9.70 -1.24 -11.66
C PRO A 24 8.63 -0.93 -10.61
N PHE A 25 7.99 -1.94 -10.02
CA PHE A 25 6.97 -1.86 -8.97
C PHE A 25 7.52 -2.08 -7.56
N MET A 26 8.83 -2.31 -7.40
CA MET A 26 9.52 -2.48 -6.10
C MET A 26 10.74 -1.55 -5.96
N GLN A 27 10.72 -0.40 -6.64
CA GLN A 27 11.79 0.59 -6.53
C GLN A 27 11.66 1.35 -5.21
N VAL A 28 12.64 1.15 -4.31
CA VAL A 28 12.68 1.76 -2.97
C VAL A 28 12.58 3.28 -3.08
N ASN A 29 11.77 3.90 -2.23
CA ASN A 29 11.47 5.34 -2.24
C ASN A 29 10.82 5.89 -3.53
N SER A 30 10.29 5.02 -4.40
CA SER A 30 9.66 5.43 -5.66
C SER A 30 8.32 4.76 -5.90
N SER A 31 8.29 3.43 -6.03
CA SER A 31 7.10 2.66 -6.43
C SER A 31 6.81 1.48 -5.50
N ASP A 32 7.77 1.13 -4.65
CA ASP A 32 7.62 0.08 -3.67
C ASP A 32 6.54 0.41 -2.62
N ILE A 33 6.12 -0.63 -1.90
CA ILE A 33 5.22 -0.47 -0.76
C ILE A 33 5.88 0.38 0.32
N SER A 34 5.18 1.43 0.75
CA SER A 34 5.67 2.32 1.79
C SER A 34 4.54 2.81 2.67
N VAL A 35 4.87 3.04 3.94
CA VAL A 35 3.97 3.55 4.97
C VAL A 35 4.55 4.86 5.48
N ASN A 36 3.72 5.89 5.61
CA ASN A 36 4.20 7.19 6.10
C ASN A 36 4.57 7.14 7.59
N ALA A 37 5.32 8.14 8.07
CA ALA A 37 5.77 8.19 9.46
C ALA A 37 4.63 8.23 10.50
N ALA A 38 3.44 8.72 10.12
CA ALA A 38 2.26 8.74 10.98
C ALA A 38 1.53 7.37 11.04
N ASN A 39 1.95 6.39 10.21
CA ASN A 39 1.35 5.06 10.11
C ASN A 39 -0.14 5.07 9.74
N ASP A 40 -0.60 6.11 9.06
CA ASP A 40 -2.00 6.32 8.67
C ASP A 40 -2.19 6.44 7.15
N CYS A 41 -1.11 6.23 6.38
CA CYS A 41 -1.14 6.15 4.94
C CYS A 41 -0.19 5.08 4.43
N ILE A 42 -0.66 4.30 3.46
CA ILE A 42 0.12 3.31 2.71
C ILE A 42 -0.03 3.60 1.22
N ILE A 43 1.08 3.57 0.50
CA ILE A 43 1.12 3.66 -0.97
C ILE A 43 1.97 2.51 -1.51
N PHE A 44 1.61 2.01 -2.69
CA PHE A 44 2.26 0.87 -3.33
C PHE A 44 1.89 0.83 -4.81
N SER A 45 2.58 -0.02 -5.59
CA SER A 45 2.24 -0.25 -6.99
C SER A 45 2.21 -1.75 -7.31
N TYR A 46 1.51 -2.11 -8.38
CA TYR A 46 1.52 -3.47 -8.93
C TYR A 46 1.02 -3.48 -10.38
N ASP A 47 1.61 -4.34 -11.20
CA ASP A 47 1.32 -4.53 -12.63
C ASP A 47 -0.08 -5.16 -12.85
N ARG A 48 -1.12 -4.33 -12.88
CA ARG A 48 -2.52 -4.74 -13.03
C ARG A 48 -2.83 -5.11 -14.48
N ASN A 49 -2.31 -4.35 -15.44
CA ASN A 49 -2.61 -4.51 -16.86
C ASN A 49 -1.70 -5.57 -17.53
N LYS A 50 -0.63 -6.00 -16.85
CA LYS A 50 0.33 -7.02 -17.26
C LYS A 50 1.24 -6.61 -18.41
N ASP A 51 1.47 -5.31 -18.59
CA ASP A 51 2.36 -4.80 -19.63
C ASP A 51 3.83 -4.76 -19.20
N GLY A 52 4.12 -4.97 -17.91
CA GLY A 52 5.47 -4.98 -17.35
C GLY A 52 6.09 -3.62 -17.11
N SER A 53 5.34 -2.53 -17.28
CA SER A 53 5.85 -1.17 -17.24
C SER A 53 5.08 -0.31 -16.25
N LEU A 54 5.79 0.27 -15.30
CA LEU A 54 5.20 1.29 -14.44
C LEU A 54 5.19 2.64 -15.19
N SER A 55 4.14 2.88 -15.97
CA SER A 55 3.95 4.10 -16.75
C SER A 55 3.94 5.37 -15.88
N SER A 56 4.23 6.52 -16.47
CA SER A 56 4.13 7.81 -15.77
C SER A 56 2.69 8.07 -15.34
N ILE A 57 2.50 8.75 -14.20
CA ILE A 57 1.18 9.22 -13.80
C ILE A 57 0.76 10.29 -14.82
N ASP A 58 -0.18 9.97 -15.70
CA ASP A 58 -0.75 10.88 -16.67
C ASP A 58 -2.28 10.87 -16.61
N ASN A 59 -2.93 11.51 -17.58
CA ASN A 59 -4.39 11.53 -17.67
C ASN A 59 -4.96 10.24 -18.31
N ASN A 60 -4.11 9.30 -18.76
CA ASN A 60 -4.55 7.96 -19.14
C ASN A 60 -4.71 7.11 -17.88
N ILE A 61 -5.85 7.33 -17.22
CA ILE A 61 -6.22 6.70 -15.95
C ILE A 61 -6.17 5.16 -15.98
N ASP A 62 -6.20 4.55 -17.16
CA ASP A 62 -6.20 3.10 -17.31
C ASP A 62 -4.80 2.46 -17.09
N ASP A 63 -3.72 3.25 -17.18
CA ASP A 63 -2.33 2.79 -17.03
C ASP A 63 -1.71 3.18 -15.67
N ASP A 64 -2.47 3.84 -14.79
CA ASP A 64 -1.97 4.21 -13.47
C ASP A 64 -2.10 3.05 -12.47
N GLU A 65 -0.97 2.38 -12.27
CA GLU A 65 -0.83 1.18 -11.45
C GLU A 65 -0.32 1.45 -10.03
N ARG A 66 -0.51 2.70 -9.60
CA ARG A 66 -0.17 3.17 -8.26
C ARG A 66 -1.43 3.24 -7.40
N TYR A 67 -1.35 2.72 -6.20
CA TYR A 67 -2.47 2.59 -5.29
C TYR A 67 -2.10 3.15 -3.92
N GLY A 68 -3.12 3.51 -3.15
CA GLY A 68 -2.88 3.97 -1.80
C GLY A 68 -4.14 4.10 -0.98
N TYR A 69 -3.97 4.03 0.33
CA TYR A 69 -5.01 4.20 1.32
C TYR A 69 -4.51 5.12 2.42
N ARG A 70 -5.35 6.06 2.87
CA ARG A 70 -5.01 6.92 4.01
C ARG A 70 -6.21 7.25 4.87
N LEU A 71 -5.97 7.61 6.12
CA LEU A 71 -6.94 8.29 6.96
C LEU A 71 -6.70 9.80 6.89
N ASN A 72 -7.75 10.55 6.60
CA ASN A 72 -7.70 12.01 6.65
C ASN A 72 -9.02 12.55 7.22
N ASN A 73 -8.96 13.39 8.25
CA ASN A 73 -10.12 14.06 8.86
C ASN A 73 -11.30 13.13 9.18
N GLY A 74 -11.03 11.93 9.70
CA GLY A 74 -12.07 10.97 10.08
C GLY A 74 -12.63 10.12 8.92
N VAL A 75 -12.01 10.21 7.74
CA VAL A 75 -12.43 9.49 6.53
C VAL A 75 -11.28 8.62 6.02
N LEU A 76 -11.56 7.34 5.80
CA LEU A 76 -10.65 6.48 5.07
C LEU A 76 -10.81 6.79 3.57
N GLN A 77 -9.69 7.00 2.90
CA GLN A 77 -9.61 7.42 1.51
C GLN A 77 -8.76 6.45 0.71
N PHE A 78 -8.98 6.42 -0.60
CA PHE A 78 -8.12 5.73 -1.56
C PHE A 78 -7.59 6.72 -2.61
N ARG A 79 -6.43 6.41 -3.18
CA ARG A 79 -5.85 7.17 -4.29
C ARG A 79 -6.55 6.77 -5.59
N PRO A 80 -7.25 7.67 -6.29
CA PRO A 80 -7.76 7.42 -7.64
C PRO A 80 -6.63 7.48 -8.67
N ALA A 81 -6.84 6.84 -9.84
CA ALA A 81 -5.92 6.93 -10.96
C ALA A 81 -5.70 8.40 -11.41
N GLY A 82 -4.47 8.71 -11.82
CA GLY A 82 -4.04 10.06 -12.23
C GLY A 82 -3.71 11.01 -11.06
N ALA A 83 -3.99 10.63 -9.81
CA ALA A 83 -3.67 11.45 -8.64
C ALA A 83 -2.17 11.43 -8.30
N ALA A 84 -1.70 12.35 -7.46
CA ALA A 84 -0.33 12.27 -6.95
C ALA A 84 -0.09 10.97 -6.15
N PHE A 85 1.05 10.31 -6.37
CA PHE A 85 1.49 9.16 -5.58
C PHE A 85 2.21 9.60 -4.31
N ASP A 86 1.46 10.24 -3.42
CA ASP A 86 2.00 10.88 -2.22
C ASP A 86 0.93 10.95 -1.12
N CYS A 87 1.27 10.42 0.06
CA CYS A 87 0.43 10.47 1.26
C CYS A 87 0.07 11.90 1.69
N THR A 88 0.95 12.87 1.44
CA THR A 88 0.78 14.27 1.81
C THR A 88 0.01 15.09 0.77
N ALA A 89 -0.37 14.48 -0.36
CA ALA A 89 -1.08 15.18 -1.42
C ALA A 89 -2.40 15.80 -0.92
N PRO A 90 -2.82 16.96 -1.48
CA PRO A 90 -4.05 17.63 -1.06
C PRO A 90 -5.29 16.74 -1.12
N ASN A 91 -6.32 17.06 -0.33
CA ASN A 91 -7.53 16.23 -0.20
C ASN A 91 -8.25 15.97 -1.54
N GLN A 92 -8.19 16.90 -2.49
CA GLN A 92 -8.78 16.74 -3.82
C GLN A 92 -8.13 15.64 -4.67
N ASN A 93 -6.92 15.19 -4.32
CA ASN A 93 -6.21 14.10 -4.99
C ASN A 93 -6.62 12.71 -4.45
N TRP A 94 -7.56 12.66 -3.50
CA TRP A 94 -7.98 11.44 -2.83
C TRP A 94 -9.50 11.31 -2.87
N SER A 95 -9.98 10.08 -2.92
CA SER A 95 -11.41 9.77 -2.93
C SER A 95 -11.84 9.08 -1.64
N ASN A 96 -13.01 9.44 -1.13
CA ASN A 96 -13.52 8.86 0.12
C ASN A 96 -13.95 7.41 -0.10
N LEU A 97 -13.40 6.50 0.70
CA LEU A 97 -13.84 5.10 0.78
C LEU A 97 -14.98 4.93 1.81
N THR A 98 -14.95 5.72 2.88
CA THR A 98 -15.98 5.71 3.94
C THR A 98 -16.82 6.98 3.91
N ASN A 99 -18.05 6.90 4.39
CA ASN A 99 -18.95 8.04 4.50
C ASN A 99 -19.04 8.54 5.96
N GLN A 100 -18.52 9.74 6.21
CA GLN A 100 -18.48 10.37 7.53
C GLN A 100 -19.86 10.69 8.12
N SER A 101 -20.90 10.83 7.28
CA SER A 101 -22.27 11.01 7.77
C SER A 101 -22.83 9.78 8.47
N VAL A 102 -22.19 8.61 8.30
CA VAL A 102 -22.63 7.34 8.90
C VAL A 102 -21.60 6.82 9.90
N ILE A 103 -20.33 6.77 9.51
CA ILE A 103 -19.23 6.25 10.33
C ILE A 103 -18.04 7.20 10.22
N THR A 104 -17.50 7.60 11.37
CA THR A 104 -16.21 8.29 11.47
C THR A 104 -15.11 7.27 11.75
N ILE A 105 -14.02 7.32 10.99
CA ILE A 105 -12.84 6.49 11.24
C ILE A 105 -11.94 7.24 12.23
N ILE A 106 -11.79 6.69 13.43
CA ILE A 106 -11.03 7.31 14.51
C ILE A 106 -9.62 6.74 14.66
N ALA A 107 -9.35 5.58 14.05
CA ALA A 107 -8.00 5.05 13.91
C ALA A 107 -7.86 4.28 12.60
N PHE A 108 -6.75 4.51 11.90
CA PHE A 108 -6.24 3.68 10.82
C PHE A 108 -4.75 3.57 11.07
N THR A 109 -4.31 2.42 11.53
CA THR A 109 -2.91 2.19 11.89
C THR A 109 -2.36 1.08 11.02
N ILE A 110 -1.25 1.38 10.37
CA ILE A 110 -0.56 0.50 9.45
C ILE A 110 0.83 0.23 10.01
N THR A 111 1.22 -1.04 10.06
CA THR A 111 2.58 -1.43 10.40
C THR A 111 3.13 -2.30 9.29
N LEU A 112 4.09 -1.78 8.55
CA LEU A 112 4.90 -2.56 7.61
C LEU A 112 6.01 -3.25 8.39
N ASN A 113 6.01 -4.58 8.33
CA ASN A 113 7.06 -5.41 8.89
C ASN A 113 7.86 -5.95 7.73
N ASP A 114 9.16 -5.68 7.75
CA ASP A 114 10.10 -6.11 6.74
C ASP A 114 11.19 -6.93 7.41
N THR A 115 11.44 -8.12 6.86
CA THR A 115 12.45 -9.05 7.37
C THR A 115 13.31 -9.51 6.22
N ALA A 116 14.55 -9.04 6.21
CA ALA A 116 15.58 -9.52 5.31
C ALA A 116 16.00 -10.93 5.72
N VAL A 117 15.98 -11.84 4.75
CA VAL A 117 16.51 -13.19 4.86
C VAL A 117 17.69 -13.28 3.92
N ASP A 118 18.84 -13.59 4.48
CA ASP A 118 20.05 -13.88 3.72
C ASP A 118 19.83 -15.12 2.84
N ILE A 119 20.08 -14.98 1.54
CA ILE A 119 19.95 -16.05 0.56
C ILE A 119 21.30 -16.45 -0.05
N ASP A 120 22.40 -15.82 0.36
CA ASP A 120 23.73 -16.30 0.02
C ASP A 120 24.18 -17.41 1.00
N ALA A 121 24.75 -18.48 0.44
CA ALA A 121 25.22 -19.62 1.23
C ALA A 121 26.69 -19.47 1.65
N ALA A 122 27.39 -18.41 1.21
CA ALA A 122 28.84 -18.44 1.13
C ALA A 122 29.59 -17.24 1.73
N GLU A 123 29.05 -16.02 1.81
CA GLU A 123 29.70 -14.88 2.49
C GLU A 123 28.66 -13.87 2.94
N LEU A 124 28.57 -13.60 4.25
CA LEU A 124 27.56 -12.78 4.94
C LEU A 124 26.89 -11.69 4.09
N GLY A 125 25.65 -11.94 3.65
CA GLY A 125 24.58 -10.95 3.59
C GLY A 125 24.67 -9.92 2.47
N THR A 126 25.22 -10.29 1.31
CA THR A 126 25.14 -9.47 0.10
C THR A 126 23.80 -9.64 -0.59
N ASP A 127 23.35 -10.88 -0.78
CA ASP A 127 22.06 -11.16 -1.41
C ASP A 127 20.99 -11.44 -0.35
N THR A 128 19.97 -10.59 -0.28
CA THR A 128 18.86 -10.75 0.66
C THR A 128 17.51 -10.77 -0.04
N THR A 129 16.59 -11.55 0.54
CA THR A 129 15.17 -11.53 0.19
C THR A 129 14.37 -10.97 1.36
N HIS A 130 13.64 -9.89 1.09
CA HIS A 130 12.79 -9.19 2.04
C HIS A 130 11.38 -9.77 2.05
N TYR A 131 11.01 -10.40 3.16
CA TYR A 131 9.67 -10.90 3.43
C TYR A 131 8.86 -9.84 4.16
N ARG A 132 7.76 -9.41 3.56
CA ARG A 132 6.98 -8.27 4.03
C ARG A 132 5.55 -8.65 4.39
N TYR A 133 5.08 -8.16 5.53
CA TYR A 133 3.67 -8.25 5.92
C TYR A 133 3.19 -6.96 6.56
N ILE A 134 1.94 -6.62 6.29
CA ILE A 134 1.28 -5.42 6.79
C ILE A 134 0.26 -5.81 7.85
N ASN A 135 0.34 -5.17 9.01
CA ASN A 135 -0.77 -5.17 9.97
C ASN A 135 -1.58 -3.90 9.78
N ILE A 136 -2.88 -4.04 9.54
CA ILE A 136 -3.81 -2.93 9.42
C ILE A 136 -4.86 -3.05 10.52
N LEU A 137 -5.01 -1.97 11.28
CA LEU A 137 -6.10 -1.79 12.24
C LEU A 137 -6.96 -0.61 11.78
N ILE A 138 -8.28 -0.81 11.75
CA ILE A 138 -9.27 0.24 11.51
C ILE A 138 -10.23 0.26 12.69
N THR A 139 -10.37 1.41 13.33
CA THR A 139 -11.43 1.66 14.32
C THR A 139 -12.40 2.69 13.77
N GLY A 140 -13.65 2.29 13.61
CA GLY A 140 -14.75 3.15 13.24
C GLY A 140 -15.69 3.39 14.42
N GLN A 141 -16.40 4.51 14.37
CA GLN A 141 -17.39 4.93 15.35
C GLN A 141 -18.64 5.44 14.62
N LEU A 142 -19.85 5.14 15.12
CA LEU A 142 -21.07 5.69 14.55
C LEU A 142 -21.13 7.21 14.79
N THR A 143 -21.46 7.97 13.76
CA THR A 143 -21.49 9.45 13.86
C THR A 143 -22.60 9.94 14.82
N ASN A 144 -23.70 9.20 14.92
CA ASN A 144 -24.84 9.55 15.79
C ASN A 144 -24.76 8.94 17.20
N ASP A 145 -23.84 8.02 17.44
CA ASP A 145 -23.62 7.41 18.75
C ASP A 145 -22.14 7.07 18.93
N THR A 146 -21.42 8.00 19.54
CA THR A 146 -19.98 7.88 19.72
C THR A 146 -19.59 6.80 20.75
N SER A 147 -20.53 6.27 21.53
CA SER A 147 -20.23 5.11 22.38
C SER A 147 -20.07 3.82 21.56
N MET A 148 -20.66 3.78 20.37
CA MET A 148 -20.64 2.62 19.49
C MET A 148 -19.41 2.64 18.58
N THR A 149 -18.45 1.76 18.90
CA THR A 149 -17.21 1.60 18.15
C THR A 149 -17.04 0.18 17.65
N LYS A 150 -16.28 0.01 16.57
CA LYS A 150 -15.86 -1.29 16.05
C LYS A 150 -14.44 -1.22 15.53
N THR A 151 -13.62 -2.15 15.99
CA THR A 151 -12.25 -2.34 15.49
C THR A 151 -12.18 -3.59 14.64
N ILE A 152 -11.49 -3.48 13.51
CA ILE A 152 -11.15 -4.61 12.64
C ILE A 152 -9.64 -4.58 12.43
N THR A 153 -9.00 -5.71 12.66
CA THR A 153 -7.57 -5.91 12.45
C THR A 153 -7.35 -6.98 11.39
N ARG A 154 -6.34 -6.78 10.54
CA ARG A 154 -5.92 -7.78 9.56
C ARG A 154 -4.41 -7.76 9.36
N THR A 155 -3.83 -8.95 9.36
CA THR A 155 -2.46 -9.19 8.89
C THR A 155 -2.51 -9.62 7.44
N ILE A 156 -1.73 -8.96 6.58
CA ILE A 156 -1.71 -9.16 5.13
C ILE A 156 -0.27 -9.49 4.74
N LYS A 157 -0.06 -10.67 4.17
CA LYS A 157 1.23 -11.01 3.55
C LYS A 157 1.32 -10.32 2.19
N VAL A 158 2.43 -9.66 1.90
CA VAL A 158 2.75 -9.21 0.53
C VAL A 158 3.25 -10.41 -0.25
N TYR A 159 2.65 -10.69 -1.41
CA TYR A 159 2.97 -11.90 -2.17
C TYR A 159 4.34 -11.84 -2.84
N ASN A 160 4.76 -10.65 -3.29
CA ASN A 160 6.06 -10.47 -3.92
C ASN A 160 7.08 -10.03 -2.88
N ASN A 161 8.07 -10.90 -2.66
CA ASN A 161 9.24 -10.56 -1.88
C ASN A 161 10.16 -9.66 -2.72
N GLN A 162 10.85 -8.74 -2.06
CA GLN A 162 11.83 -7.88 -2.72
C GLN A 162 13.21 -8.51 -2.61
N TYR A 163 13.93 -8.56 -3.72
CA TYR A 163 15.33 -8.96 -3.75
C TYR A 163 16.21 -7.72 -3.63
N ALA A 164 17.25 -7.79 -2.80
CA ALA A 164 18.24 -6.74 -2.62
C ALA A 164 19.65 -7.36 -2.65
N PRO A 165 20.46 -7.05 -3.68
CA PRO A 165 21.87 -7.46 -3.78
C PRO A 165 22.83 -6.55 -2.99
#